data_AF-A0A2E0ZBW3-F1
#
_entry.id   AF-A0A2E0ZBW3-F1
#
_cell.length_a   1.000
_cell.length_b   1.000
_cell.length_c   1.000
_cell.angle_alpha   90.00
_cell.angle_beta   90.00
_cell.angle_gamma   90.00
#
_symmetry.space_group_name_H-M   'P 1'
#
loop_
_entity.id
_entity.type
_entity.pdbx_description
1 polymer ?
#
loop_
_entity_poly.entity_id
_entity_poly.type
_entity_poly.pdbx_seq_one_letter_code
_entity_poly.pdbx_strand_id
1 'polypeptide(L)'
;MMRNWLLSVNGVLLTAVCLTLIAALENSVLPWAPFFVVQAVLALAIPLALKTYRFGSLRAVRWWHWLAGIAAAVLIQVVGGLFLGLLVPNLFGSPGETAVDIGAALMAMYETAAARLNSDPATIQTAYMVMIFLWAAVGEELFYRGYMQGTLEKRLNFNRAMLISAGFFALRHATQLLLLWPGYPVIAALAWMTFSFAFGLLMSYLYKRTNSLILPIFVHFILNTIPLLG
;
A
#
# COMPACT_ATOMS: atom_id res chain seq x y z
N MET A 1 16.42 -24.21 -8.86
CA MET A 1 16.97 -23.71 -7.57
C MET A 1 16.40 -22.35 -7.20
N MET A 2 16.45 -21.34 -8.08
CA MET A 2 15.94 -19.98 -7.82
C MET A 2 14.48 -19.91 -7.35
N ARG A 3 13.56 -20.63 -8.01
CA ARG A 3 12.13 -20.67 -7.60
C ARG A 3 11.94 -21.12 -6.15
N ASN A 4 12.62 -22.18 -5.73
CA ASN A 4 12.49 -22.71 -4.37
C ASN A 4 13.04 -21.73 -3.34
N TRP A 5 14.12 -21.02 -3.70
CA TRP A 5 14.68 -19.97 -2.85
C TRP A 5 13.73 -18.78 -2.73
N LEU A 6 13.13 -18.30 -3.82
CA LEU A 6 12.12 -17.23 -3.80
C LEU A 6 10.86 -17.60 -3.00
N LEU A 7 10.58 -18.89 -2.81
CA LEU A 7 9.48 -19.40 -1.99
C LEU A 7 9.91 -19.76 -0.54
N SER A 8 11.17 -19.53 -0.19
CA SER A 8 11.67 -19.65 1.19
C SER A 8 11.37 -18.37 1.98
N VAL A 9 11.42 -18.44 3.31
CA VAL A 9 11.24 -17.26 4.18
C VAL A 9 12.26 -16.17 3.82
N ASN A 10 13.54 -16.52 3.68
CA ASN A 10 14.60 -15.57 3.38
C ASN A 10 14.42 -14.94 1.99
N GLY A 11 14.03 -15.73 0.98
CA GLY A 11 13.77 -15.22 -0.36
C GLY A 11 12.61 -14.23 -0.41
N VAL A 12 11.52 -14.52 0.32
CA VAL A 12 10.38 -13.60 0.43
C VAL A 12 10.77 -12.29 1.11
N LEU A 13 11.50 -12.37 2.23
CA LEU A 13 11.95 -11.18 2.96
C LEU A 13 12.92 -10.33 2.13
N LEU A 14 13.90 -10.95 1.48
CA LEU A 14 14.84 -10.22 0.62
C LEU A 14 14.12 -9.57 -0.56
N THR A 15 13.18 -10.29 -1.18
CA THR A 15 12.36 -9.74 -2.28
C THR A 15 11.58 -8.51 -1.84
N ALA A 16 10.94 -8.55 -0.65
CA ALA A 16 10.21 -7.41 -0.11
C ALA A 16 11.11 -6.22 0.25
N VAL A 17 12.30 -6.48 0.82
CA VAL A 17 13.31 -5.44 1.05
C VAL A 17 13.74 -4.79 -0.26
N CYS A 18 14.10 -5.58 -1.28
CA CYS A 18 14.50 -5.08 -2.58
C CYS A 18 13.39 -4.23 -3.24
N LEU A 19 12.14 -4.69 -3.21
CA LEU A 19 11.01 -3.93 -3.76
C LEU A 19 10.74 -2.63 -3.00
N THR A 20 10.91 -2.63 -1.67
CA THR A 20 10.77 -1.42 -0.86
C THR A 20 11.88 -0.42 -1.18
N LEU A 21 13.11 -0.88 -1.38
CA LEU A 21 14.24 -0.04 -1.80
C LEU A 21 14.05 0.50 -3.22
N ILE A 22 13.54 -0.31 -4.15
CA ILE A 22 13.19 0.14 -5.50
C ILE A 22 12.14 1.25 -5.42
N ALA A 23 11.04 1.04 -4.67
CA ALA A 23 10.03 2.08 -4.45
C ALA A 23 10.65 3.34 -3.84
N ALA A 24 11.55 3.20 -2.86
CA ALA A 24 12.22 4.33 -2.24
C ALA A 24 13.06 5.14 -3.24
N LEU A 25 13.78 4.48 -4.16
CA LEU A 25 14.53 5.13 -5.23
C LEU A 25 13.60 5.82 -6.24
N GLU A 26 12.54 5.13 -6.66
CA GLU A 26 11.53 5.66 -7.58
C GLU A 26 10.79 6.87 -6.99
N ASN A 27 10.59 6.90 -5.68
CA ASN A 27 9.97 8.00 -4.96
C ASN A 27 10.94 9.09 -4.52
N SER A 28 12.23 9.07 -4.91
CA SER A 28 13.22 10.06 -4.44
C SER A 28 14.04 10.68 -5.57
N VAL A 29 15.01 9.93 -6.09
CA VAL A 29 16.08 10.46 -6.95
C VAL A 29 15.81 10.25 -8.42
N LEU A 30 14.90 9.34 -8.78
CA LEU A 30 14.66 9.02 -10.19
C LEU A 30 13.88 10.13 -10.90
N PRO A 31 14.10 10.31 -12.22
CA PRO A 31 13.47 11.38 -13.00
C PRO A 31 11.95 11.34 -12.99
N TRP A 32 11.37 10.14 -12.89
CA TRP A 32 9.92 9.91 -12.88
C TRP A 32 9.32 9.82 -11.48
N ALA A 33 10.01 10.29 -10.42
CA ALA A 33 9.38 10.38 -9.11
C ALA A 33 8.12 11.28 -9.16
N PRO A 34 7.01 10.89 -8.49
CA PRO A 34 6.87 9.85 -7.47
C PRO A 34 6.24 8.55 -8.02
N PHE A 35 6.40 8.25 -9.32
CA PHE A 35 5.78 7.07 -9.93
C PHE A 35 6.62 5.81 -9.68
N PHE A 36 6.14 4.88 -8.84
CA PHE A 36 6.84 3.62 -8.53
C PHE A 36 6.58 2.51 -9.57
N VAL A 37 6.88 2.80 -10.85
CA VAL A 37 6.56 1.94 -12.00
C VAL A 37 7.26 0.58 -11.95
N VAL A 38 8.56 0.55 -11.67
CA VAL A 38 9.33 -0.69 -11.61
C VAL A 38 8.85 -1.55 -10.45
N GLN A 39 8.61 -0.95 -9.28
CA GLN A 39 8.01 -1.66 -8.16
C GLN A 39 6.64 -2.24 -8.50
N ALA A 40 5.77 -1.46 -9.17
CA ALA A 40 4.45 -1.91 -9.59
C ALA A 40 4.50 -3.13 -10.51
N VAL A 41 5.35 -3.06 -11.54
CA VAL A 41 5.54 -4.15 -12.51
C VAL A 41 6.06 -5.40 -11.81
N LEU A 42 7.05 -5.28 -10.94
CA LEU A 42 7.62 -6.43 -10.23
C LEU A 42 6.65 -7.03 -9.20
N ALA A 43 5.89 -6.19 -8.49
CA ALA A 43 4.85 -6.61 -7.56
C ALA A 43 3.74 -7.42 -8.26
N LEU A 44 3.46 -7.15 -9.53
CA LEU A 44 2.61 -7.98 -10.38
C LEU A 44 3.33 -9.23 -10.89
N ALA A 45 4.51 -9.06 -11.49
CA ALA A 45 5.21 -10.13 -12.21
C ALA A 45 5.64 -11.29 -11.30
N ILE A 46 6.15 -11.01 -10.10
CA ILE A 46 6.66 -12.03 -9.17
C ILE A 46 5.57 -13.03 -8.74
N PRO A 47 4.42 -12.60 -8.16
CA PRO A 47 3.36 -13.53 -7.79
C PRO A 47 2.77 -14.28 -8.99
N LEU A 48 2.68 -13.62 -10.16
CA LEU A 48 2.19 -14.25 -11.39
C LEU A 48 3.13 -15.37 -11.87
N ALA A 49 4.43 -15.09 -11.96
CA ALA A 49 5.44 -16.04 -12.39
C ALA A 49 5.57 -17.23 -11.42
N LEU A 50 5.44 -16.98 -10.11
CA LEU A 50 5.53 -18.01 -9.08
C LEU A 50 4.21 -18.76 -8.85
N LYS A 51 3.09 -18.25 -9.38
CA LYS A 51 1.73 -18.74 -9.18
C LYS A 51 1.37 -18.86 -7.70
N THR A 52 1.70 -17.84 -6.90
CA THR A 52 1.45 -17.82 -5.45
C THR A 52 0.08 -17.25 -5.09
N TYR A 53 -0.62 -16.67 -6.06
CA TYR A 53 -1.96 -16.12 -5.89
C TYR A 53 -3.03 -17.21 -5.77
N ARG A 54 -4.11 -16.89 -5.05
CA ARG A 54 -5.29 -17.75 -4.91
C ARG A 54 -6.54 -16.94 -5.21
N PHE A 55 -7.24 -17.30 -6.29
CA PHE A 55 -8.58 -16.80 -6.59
C PHE A 55 -9.57 -17.93 -6.32
N GLY A 56 -10.31 -17.81 -5.22
CA GLY A 56 -11.45 -18.70 -4.96
C GLY A 56 -12.65 -18.32 -5.82
N SER A 57 -13.71 -19.14 -5.78
CA SER A 57 -14.97 -18.78 -6.44
C SER A 57 -15.64 -17.60 -5.73
N LEU A 58 -16.20 -16.66 -6.49
CA LEU A 58 -17.05 -15.58 -5.95
C LEU A 58 -18.19 -16.12 -5.08
N ARG A 59 -18.77 -17.26 -5.49
CA ARG A 59 -19.87 -17.92 -4.77
C ARG A 59 -19.41 -18.56 -3.45
N ALA A 60 -18.11 -18.81 -3.28
CA ALA A 60 -17.56 -19.34 -2.04
C ALA A 60 -17.43 -18.27 -0.95
N VAL A 61 -17.41 -16.99 -1.32
CA VAL A 61 -17.39 -15.88 -0.37
C VAL A 61 -18.82 -15.57 0.08
N ARG A 62 -19.17 -15.98 1.30
CA ARG A 62 -20.50 -15.72 1.87
C ARG A 62 -20.78 -14.21 1.93
N TRP A 63 -22.00 -13.79 1.63
CA TRP A 63 -22.39 -12.37 1.46
C TRP A 63 -22.04 -11.47 2.66
N TRP A 64 -22.09 -11.97 3.89
CA TRP A 64 -21.69 -11.17 5.07
C TRP A 64 -20.20 -10.89 5.14
N HIS A 65 -19.32 -11.68 4.50
CA HIS A 65 -17.91 -11.31 4.40
C HIS A 65 -17.73 -10.09 3.50
N TRP A 66 -18.57 -9.94 2.47
CA TRP A 66 -18.60 -8.74 1.65
C TRP A 66 -19.09 -7.55 2.48
N LEU A 67 -20.22 -7.68 3.16
CA LEU A 67 -20.74 -6.61 4.02
C LEU A 67 -19.76 -6.23 5.14
N ALA A 68 -19.20 -7.21 5.84
CA ALA A 68 -18.22 -6.97 6.89
C ALA A 68 -16.94 -6.35 6.33
N GLY A 69 -16.47 -6.78 5.15
CA GLY A 69 -15.32 -6.19 4.47
C GLY A 69 -15.55 -4.73 4.11
N ILE A 70 -16.70 -4.41 3.52
CA ILE A 70 -17.11 -3.03 3.19
C ILE A 70 -17.25 -2.19 4.46
N ALA A 71 -17.97 -2.68 5.47
CA ALA A 71 -18.15 -1.97 6.73
C ALA A 71 -16.82 -1.70 7.44
N ALA A 72 -15.91 -2.68 7.46
CA ALA A 72 -14.58 -2.52 8.02
C ALA A 72 -13.73 -1.53 7.23
N ALA A 73 -13.83 -1.51 5.89
CA ALA A 73 -13.17 -0.50 5.06
C ALA A 73 -13.68 0.91 5.36
N VAL A 74 -15.00 1.11 5.38
CA VAL A 74 -15.60 2.41 5.73
C VAL A 74 -15.16 2.84 7.13
N LEU A 75 -15.19 1.91 8.11
CA LEU A 75 -14.74 2.20 9.47
C LEU A 75 -13.25 2.59 9.50
N ILE A 76 -12.38 1.86 8.79
CA ILE A 76 -10.96 2.20 8.69
C ILE A 76 -10.77 3.57 8.05
N GLN A 77 -11.56 3.96 7.03
CA GLN A 77 -11.44 5.29 6.45
C GLN A 77 -11.93 6.39 7.37
N VAL A 78 -13.02 6.18 8.09
CA VAL A 78 -13.52 7.18 9.05
C VAL A 78 -12.51 7.36 10.18
N VAL A 79 -12.09 6.26 10.81
CA VAL A 79 -11.11 6.29 11.91
C VAL A 79 -9.75 6.78 11.41
N GLY A 80 -9.33 6.34 10.23
CA GLY A 80 -8.09 6.74 9.59
C GLY A 80 -8.09 8.21 9.19
N GLY A 81 -9.18 8.72 8.62
CA GLY A 81 -9.34 10.14 8.30
C GLY A 81 -9.33 11.01 9.54
N LEU A 82 -10.01 10.60 10.61
CA LEU A 82 -9.93 11.28 11.91
C LEU A 82 -8.51 11.21 12.50
N PHE A 83 -7.82 10.08 12.36
CA PHE A 83 -6.44 9.93 12.83
C PHE A 83 -5.47 10.82 12.05
N LEU A 84 -5.51 10.76 10.72
CA LEU A 84 -4.58 11.43 9.81
C LEU A 84 -4.86 12.92 9.66
N GLY A 85 -6.13 13.33 9.58
CA GLY A 85 -6.54 14.71 9.31
C GLY A 85 -6.88 15.53 10.56
N LEU A 86 -7.11 14.89 11.70
CA LEU A 86 -7.45 15.59 12.95
C LEU A 86 -6.46 15.26 14.07
N LEU A 87 -6.35 13.99 14.48
CA LEU A 87 -5.59 13.64 15.68
C LEU A 87 -4.10 13.97 15.55
N VAL A 88 -3.45 13.48 14.49
CA VAL A 88 -1.99 13.67 14.30
C VAL A 88 -1.63 15.14 14.16
N PRO A 89 -2.27 15.94 13.29
CA PRO A 89 -1.97 17.36 13.22
C PRO A 89 -2.17 18.06 14.56
N ASN A 90 -3.28 17.86 15.28
CA ASN A 90 -3.52 18.54 16.56
C ASN A 90 -2.60 18.10 17.71
N LEU A 91 -2.00 16.91 17.65
CA LEU A 91 -1.05 16.45 18.67
C LEU A 91 0.38 16.93 18.43
N PHE A 92 0.76 17.15 17.18
CA PHE A 92 2.17 17.33 16.80
C PHE A 92 2.46 18.64 16.04
N GLY A 93 1.44 19.40 15.64
CA GLY A 93 1.56 20.67 14.90
C GLY A 93 0.20 21.31 14.64
N SER A 94 -0.02 21.75 13.39
CA SER A 94 -1.31 22.28 12.95
C SER A 94 -1.81 21.60 11.65
N PRO A 95 -3.13 21.48 11.44
CA PRO A 95 -3.68 21.06 10.15
C PRO A 95 -3.13 21.92 8.99
N GLY A 96 -2.80 21.28 7.87
CA GLY A 96 -2.18 21.94 6.72
C GLY A 96 -0.65 22.06 6.75
N GLU A 97 0.01 21.77 7.87
CA GLU A 97 1.47 21.74 7.93
C GLU A 97 2.03 20.44 7.32
N THR A 98 2.86 20.56 6.28
CA THR A 98 3.51 19.44 5.57
C THR A 98 4.18 18.41 6.50
N ALA A 99 4.72 18.84 7.64
CA ALA A 99 5.42 17.96 8.57
C ALA A 99 4.51 16.92 9.25
N VAL A 100 3.23 17.25 9.49
CA VAL A 100 2.29 16.47 10.32
C VAL A 100 1.01 16.06 9.58
N ASP A 101 0.63 16.80 8.55
CA ASP A 101 -0.57 16.56 7.76
C ASP A 101 -0.22 15.79 6.46
N ILE A 102 -0.77 14.58 6.32
CA ILE A 102 -0.50 13.72 5.15
C ILE A 102 -1.06 14.30 3.85
N GLY A 103 -2.19 15.02 3.90
CA GLY A 103 -2.77 15.67 2.74
C GLY A 103 -1.86 16.79 2.25
N ALA A 104 -1.39 17.64 3.17
CA ALA A 104 -0.42 18.69 2.86
C ALA A 104 0.91 18.10 2.34
N ALA A 105 1.39 17.01 2.95
CA ALA A 105 2.60 16.32 2.50
C ALA A 105 2.48 15.75 1.08
N LEU A 106 1.34 15.13 0.75
CA LEU A 106 1.08 14.64 -0.60
C LEU A 106 0.99 15.79 -1.61
N MET A 107 0.35 16.90 -1.26
CA MET A 107 0.31 18.09 -2.13
C MET A 107 1.70 18.66 -2.38
N ALA A 108 2.52 18.83 -1.33
CA ALA A 108 3.91 19.26 -1.48
C ALA A 108 4.73 18.30 -2.36
N MET A 109 4.47 16.99 -2.26
CA MET A 109 5.10 15.98 -3.12
C MET A 109 4.69 16.18 -4.58
N TYR A 110 3.41 16.41 -4.87
CA TYR A 110 2.94 16.68 -6.23
C TYR A 110 3.52 17.99 -6.80
N GLU A 111 3.63 19.04 -5.99
CA GLU A 111 4.28 20.30 -6.40
C GLU A 111 5.76 20.10 -6.73
N THR A 112 6.48 19.36 -5.89
CA THR A 112 7.90 19.05 -6.11
C THR A 112 8.09 18.22 -7.39
N ALA A 113 7.21 17.25 -7.63
CA ALA A 113 7.21 16.43 -8.83
C ALA A 113 6.86 17.24 -10.09
N ALA A 114 5.89 18.14 -9.99
CA ALA A 114 5.48 19.03 -11.08
C ALA A 114 6.64 19.92 -11.55
N ALA A 115 7.37 20.52 -10.59
CA ALA A 115 8.57 21.29 -10.88
C ALA A 115 9.65 20.42 -11.57
N ARG A 116 9.86 19.18 -11.09
CA ARG A 116 10.85 18.25 -11.67
C ARG A 116 10.50 17.83 -13.10
N LEU A 117 9.22 17.58 -13.37
CA LEU A 117 8.73 17.04 -14.63
C LEU A 117 8.29 18.13 -15.62
N ASN A 118 8.48 19.40 -15.26
CA ASN A 118 8.03 20.56 -16.05
C ASN A 118 6.54 20.46 -16.41
N SER A 119 5.72 20.19 -15.39
CA SER A 119 4.27 20.02 -15.46
C SER A 119 3.58 20.86 -14.38
N ASP A 120 2.25 20.91 -14.35
CA ASP A 120 1.50 21.46 -13.23
C ASP A 120 1.15 20.38 -12.18
N PRO A 121 0.92 20.76 -10.90
CA PRO A 121 0.61 19.82 -9.82
C PRO A 121 -0.67 18.99 -10.05
N ALA A 122 -1.70 19.56 -10.67
CA ALA A 122 -2.97 18.87 -10.88
C ALA A 122 -2.82 17.73 -11.91
N THR A 123 -2.03 17.95 -12.96
CA THR A 123 -1.65 16.90 -13.92
C THR A 123 -0.87 15.77 -13.25
N ILE A 124 0.11 16.08 -12.39
CA ILE A 124 0.86 15.05 -11.65
C ILE A 124 -0.04 14.26 -10.71
N GLN A 125 -0.87 14.95 -9.92
CA GLN A 125 -1.83 14.32 -9.03
C GLN A 125 -2.77 13.38 -9.80
N THR A 126 -3.32 13.84 -10.93
CA THR A 126 -4.20 13.04 -11.78
C THR A 126 -3.49 11.80 -12.32
N ALA A 127 -2.28 11.96 -12.87
CA ALA A 127 -1.49 10.83 -13.36
C ALA A 127 -1.18 9.82 -12.24
N TYR A 128 -0.88 10.30 -11.03
CA TYR A 128 -0.60 9.46 -9.87
C TYR A 128 -1.84 8.70 -9.41
N MET A 129 -3.00 9.36 -9.39
CA MET A 129 -4.30 8.73 -9.12
C MET A 129 -4.65 7.67 -10.16
N VAL A 130 -4.43 7.94 -11.45
CA VAL A 130 -4.63 6.97 -12.53
C VAL A 130 -3.72 5.75 -12.31
N MET A 131 -2.44 5.96 -11.96
CA MET A 131 -1.54 4.85 -11.63
C MET A 131 -2.10 4.01 -10.46
N ILE A 132 -2.48 4.64 -9.35
CA ILE A 132 -3.06 3.93 -8.19
C ILE A 132 -4.31 3.14 -8.59
N PHE A 133 -5.21 3.77 -9.35
CA PHE A 133 -6.47 3.16 -9.77
C PHE A 133 -6.23 1.92 -10.65
N LEU A 134 -5.29 2.00 -11.60
CA LEU A 134 -5.06 0.92 -12.56
C LEU A 134 -4.43 -0.33 -11.95
N TRP A 135 -3.57 -0.18 -10.93
CA TRP A 135 -2.77 -1.31 -10.48
C TRP A 135 -2.77 -1.55 -8.97
N ALA A 136 -2.86 -0.52 -8.12
CA ALA A 136 -2.50 -0.65 -6.70
C ALA A 136 -3.32 -1.75 -6.01
N ALA A 137 -4.65 -1.73 -6.17
CA ALA A 137 -5.50 -2.73 -5.54
C ALA A 137 -5.20 -4.16 -5.99
N VAL A 138 -4.80 -4.37 -7.26
CA VAL A 138 -4.53 -5.72 -7.79
C VAL A 138 -3.11 -6.16 -7.47
N GLY A 139 -2.11 -5.36 -7.82
CA GLY A 139 -0.71 -5.74 -7.69
C GLY A 139 -0.23 -5.73 -6.25
N GLU A 140 -0.68 -4.79 -5.41
CA GLU A 140 -0.32 -4.82 -3.99
C GLU A 140 -0.93 -6.05 -3.30
N GLU A 141 -2.19 -6.40 -3.58
CA GLU A 141 -2.78 -7.62 -3.00
C GLU A 141 -2.15 -8.92 -3.54
N LEU A 142 -1.82 -8.96 -4.83
CA LEU A 142 -1.06 -10.09 -5.40
C LEU A 142 0.30 -10.26 -4.70
N PHE A 143 1.03 -9.17 -4.47
CA PHE A 143 2.34 -9.22 -3.85
C PHE A 143 2.25 -9.52 -2.35
N TYR A 144 1.54 -8.70 -1.58
CA TYR A 144 1.55 -8.81 -0.12
C TYR A 144 0.73 -10.00 0.39
N ARG A 145 -0.40 -10.34 -0.25
CA ARG A 145 -1.31 -11.40 0.24
C ARG A 145 -1.05 -12.70 -0.50
N GLY A 146 -1.01 -12.63 -1.83
CA GLY A 146 -0.70 -13.77 -2.69
C GLY A 146 0.70 -14.31 -2.43
N TYR A 147 1.73 -13.52 -2.71
CA TYR A 147 3.12 -13.94 -2.58
C TYR A 147 3.62 -13.93 -1.13
N MET A 148 3.68 -12.78 -0.47
CA MET A 148 4.36 -12.66 0.83
C MET A 148 3.64 -13.42 1.94
N GLN A 149 2.42 -13.04 2.30
CA GLN A 149 1.65 -13.73 3.34
C GLN A 149 1.42 -15.20 2.98
N GLY A 150 0.91 -15.48 1.77
CA GLY A 150 0.57 -16.85 1.33
C GLY A 150 1.77 -17.81 1.30
N THR A 151 2.97 -17.31 1.02
CA THR A 151 4.19 -18.13 1.06
C THR A 151 4.72 -18.28 2.48
N LEU A 152 4.76 -17.20 3.26
CA LEU A 152 5.23 -17.23 4.65
C LEU A 152 4.36 -18.15 5.52
N GLU A 153 3.03 -18.15 5.34
CA GLU A 153 2.11 -19.04 6.06
C GLU A 153 2.40 -20.54 5.88
N LYS A 154 3.15 -20.95 4.84
CA LYS A 154 3.54 -22.35 4.64
C LYS A 154 4.65 -22.80 5.59
N ARG A 155 5.37 -21.86 6.21
CA ARG A 155 6.55 -22.10 7.07
C ARG A 155 6.43 -21.43 8.44
N LEU A 156 5.62 -20.37 8.53
CA LEU A 156 5.29 -19.62 9.73
C LEU A 156 3.80 -19.75 10.03
N ASN A 157 3.39 -19.42 11.26
CA ASN A 157 1.97 -19.29 11.57
C ASN A 157 1.36 -18.04 10.93
N PHE A 158 0.03 -18.01 10.86
CA PHE A 158 -0.75 -16.91 10.29
C PHE A 158 -0.37 -15.55 10.88
N ASN A 159 -0.29 -15.42 12.21
CA ASN A 159 -0.03 -14.15 12.87
C ASN A 159 1.32 -13.56 12.45
N ARG A 160 2.38 -14.38 12.39
CA ARG A 160 3.70 -13.92 11.94
C ARG A 160 3.69 -13.51 10.48
N ALA A 161 3.09 -14.31 9.59
CA ALA A 161 3.00 -13.99 8.17
C ALA A 161 2.19 -12.70 7.92
N MET A 162 1.08 -12.52 8.66
CA MET A 162 0.25 -11.32 8.63
C MET A 162 1.02 -10.07 9.09
N LEU A 163 1.69 -10.13 10.25
CA LEU A 163 2.46 -8.99 10.77
C LEU A 163 3.59 -8.58 9.84
N ILE A 164 4.31 -9.56 9.28
CA ILE A 164 5.39 -9.30 8.32
C ILE A 164 4.83 -8.65 7.05
N SER A 165 3.76 -9.22 6.47
CA SER A 165 3.16 -8.70 5.23
C SER A 165 2.60 -7.28 5.42
N ALA A 166 1.83 -7.06 6.49
CA ALA A 166 1.29 -5.73 6.82
C ALA A 166 2.41 -4.72 7.13
N GLY A 167 3.50 -5.17 7.78
CA GLY A 167 4.67 -4.33 8.08
C GLY A 167 5.38 -3.84 6.81
N PHE A 168 5.64 -4.71 5.84
CA PHE A 168 6.24 -4.30 4.57
C PHE A 168 5.29 -3.48 3.69
N PHE A 169 3.99 -3.74 3.76
CA PHE A 169 2.97 -2.91 3.12
C PHE A 169 3.03 -1.48 3.68
N ALA A 170 3.02 -1.35 5.00
CA ALA A 170 3.11 -0.07 5.70
C ALA A 170 4.43 0.66 5.44
N LEU A 171 5.56 -0.05 5.49
CA LEU A 171 6.88 0.53 5.26
C LEU A 171 7.00 1.14 3.87
N ARG A 172 6.49 0.45 2.83
CA ARG A 172 6.45 1.00 1.47
C ARG A 172 5.67 2.33 1.43
N HIS A 173 4.57 2.44 2.16
CA HIS A 173 3.77 3.67 2.15
C HIS A 173 4.54 4.87 2.72
N ALA A 174 5.39 4.67 3.73
CA ALA A 174 6.29 5.73 4.20
C ALA A 174 7.26 6.20 3.10
N THR A 175 7.71 5.31 2.19
CA THR A 175 8.66 5.70 1.13
C THR A 175 8.06 6.62 0.07
N GLN A 176 6.72 6.78 0.01
CA GLN A 176 6.05 7.65 -0.96
C GLN A 176 6.50 9.11 -0.84
N LEU A 177 6.78 9.59 0.38
CA LEU A 177 7.10 10.98 0.64
C LEU A 177 8.60 11.30 0.51
N LEU A 178 9.44 10.35 0.08
CA LEU A 178 10.89 10.54 0.00
C LEU A 178 11.33 11.60 -1.02
N LEU A 179 10.43 11.99 -1.93
CA LEU A 179 10.69 13.06 -2.90
C LEU A 179 10.91 14.40 -2.20
N LEU A 180 10.38 14.54 -0.98
CA LEU A 180 10.50 15.73 -0.14
C LEU A 180 11.84 15.81 0.60
N TRP A 181 12.76 14.84 0.45
CA TRP A 181 14.08 14.91 1.06
C TRP A 181 14.86 16.16 0.58
N PRO A 182 15.55 16.91 1.47
CA PRO A 182 15.81 16.64 2.89
C PRO A 182 14.69 17.04 3.87
N GLY A 183 13.65 17.72 3.42
CA GLY A 183 12.47 18.09 4.22
C GLY A 183 11.46 16.96 4.45
N TYR A 184 11.92 15.70 4.56
CA TYR A 184 11.04 14.54 4.66
C TYR A 184 10.13 14.65 5.91
N PRO A 185 8.79 14.61 5.74
CA PRO A 185 7.85 14.85 6.83
C PRO A 185 7.67 13.57 7.67
N VAL A 186 8.59 13.36 8.61
CA VAL A 186 8.67 12.13 9.42
C VAL A 186 7.35 11.81 10.12
N ILE A 187 6.67 12.81 10.69
CA ILE A 187 5.44 12.59 11.47
C ILE A 187 4.29 12.19 10.53
N ALA A 188 4.06 12.92 9.44
CA ALA A 188 3.07 12.55 8.43
C ALA A 188 3.35 11.15 7.84
N ALA A 189 4.61 10.83 7.57
CA ALA A 189 5.00 9.52 7.04
C ALA A 189 4.75 8.37 8.03
N LEU A 190 5.05 8.58 9.32
CA LEU A 190 4.76 7.59 10.38
C LEU A 190 3.25 7.40 10.59
N ALA A 191 2.48 8.49 10.50
CA ALA A 191 1.02 8.43 10.55
C ALA A 191 0.48 7.61 9.37
N TRP A 192 0.98 7.89 8.17
CA TRP A 192 0.61 7.16 6.96
C TRP A 192 0.98 5.68 7.00
N MET A 193 2.18 5.36 7.52
CA MET A 193 2.61 3.99 7.79
C MET A 193 1.69 3.30 8.80
N THR A 194 1.31 3.98 9.88
CA THR A 194 0.42 3.42 10.93
C THR A 194 -0.95 3.07 10.38
N PHE A 195 -1.55 3.99 9.62
CA PHE A 195 -2.81 3.74 8.92
C PHE A 195 -2.69 2.55 7.94
N SER A 196 -1.65 2.56 7.11
CA SER A 196 -1.39 1.51 6.13
C SER A 196 -1.16 0.14 6.79
N PHE A 197 -0.54 0.10 7.96
CA PHE A 197 -0.36 -1.13 8.74
C PHE A 197 -1.71 -1.69 9.19
N ALA A 198 -2.57 -0.86 9.79
CA ALA A 198 -3.90 -1.28 10.22
C ALA A 198 -4.75 -1.78 9.05
N PHE A 199 -4.71 -1.07 7.92
CA PHE A 199 -5.34 -1.52 6.68
C PHE A 199 -4.76 -2.85 6.20
N GLY A 200 -3.45 -3.01 6.28
CA GLY A 200 -2.77 -4.20 5.84
C GLY A 200 -3.09 -5.45 6.66
N LEU A 201 -3.37 -5.28 7.96
CA LEU A 201 -3.90 -6.33 8.83
C LEU A 201 -5.30 -6.77 8.41
N LEU A 202 -6.19 -5.82 8.11
CA LEU A 202 -7.55 -6.12 7.62
C LEU A 202 -7.50 -6.96 6.34
N MET A 203 -6.71 -6.54 5.34
CA MET A 203 -6.58 -7.27 4.07
C MET A 203 -6.04 -8.69 4.30
N SER A 204 -5.06 -8.83 5.20
CA SER A 204 -4.50 -10.15 5.55
C SER A 204 -5.53 -11.08 6.18
N TYR A 205 -6.39 -10.53 7.06
CA TYR A 205 -7.51 -11.25 7.66
C TYR A 205 -8.54 -11.66 6.61
N LEU A 206 -8.98 -10.74 5.75
CA LEU A 206 -9.96 -11.02 4.68
C LEU A 206 -9.45 -12.11 3.73
N TYR A 207 -8.18 -12.03 3.33
CA TYR A 207 -7.54 -13.05 2.49
C TYR A 207 -7.53 -14.43 3.18
N LYS A 208 -7.16 -14.48 4.46
CA LYS A 208 -7.13 -15.73 5.23
C LYS A 208 -8.52 -16.35 5.37
N ARG A 209 -9.54 -15.53 5.66
CA ARG A 209 -10.91 -16.01 5.92
C ARG A 209 -11.62 -16.47 4.66
N THR A 210 -11.35 -15.81 3.53
CA THR A 210 -11.99 -16.15 2.25
C THR A 210 -11.19 -17.11 1.38
N ASN A 211 -9.91 -17.33 1.72
CA ASN A 211 -8.96 -18.08 0.90
C ASN A 211 -8.95 -17.61 -0.57
N SER A 212 -9.17 -16.30 -0.78
CA SER A 212 -9.34 -15.68 -2.09
C SER A 212 -8.86 -14.23 -2.07
N LEU A 213 -8.15 -13.82 -3.11
CA LEU A 213 -7.73 -12.42 -3.30
C LEU A 213 -8.87 -11.52 -3.77
N ILE A 214 -10.00 -12.06 -4.22
CA ILE A 214 -11.09 -11.26 -4.78
C ILE A 214 -11.63 -10.25 -3.76
N LEU A 215 -11.94 -10.70 -2.54
CA LEU A 215 -12.48 -9.80 -1.51
C LEU A 215 -11.46 -8.72 -1.08
N PRO A 216 -10.19 -9.04 -0.75
CA PRO A 216 -9.17 -8.03 -0.51
C PRO A 216 -9.02 -7.02 -1.64
N ILE A 217 -8.92 -7.47 -2.91
CA ILE A 217 -8.79 -6.58 -4.07
C ILE A 217 -9.99 -5.64 -4.17
N PHE A 218 -11.21 -6.17 -4.02
CA PHE A 218 -12.43 -5.36 -4.08
C PHE A 218 -12.50 -4.32 -2.97
N VAL A 219 -12.21 -4.72 -1.73
CA VAL A 219 -12.23 -3.81 -0.58
C VAL A 219 -11.14 -2.73 -0.72
N HIS A 220 -9.94 -3.11 -1.14
CA HIS A 220 -8.85 -2.17 -1.43
C HIS A 220 -9.24 -1.19 -2.55
N PHE A 221 -9.82 -1.69 -3.65
CA PHE A 221 -10.29 -0.84 -4.73
C PHE A 221 -11.31 0.20 -4.26
N ILE A 222 -12.33 -0.21 -3.48
CA ILE A 222 -13.30 0.72 -2.89
C ILE A 222 -12.59 1.81 -2.07
N LEU A 223 -11.63 1.42 -1.24
CA LEU A 223 -10.92 2.36 -0.39
C LEU A 223 -10.12 3.39 -1.17
N ASN A 224 -9.49 2.99 -2.26
CA ASN A 224 -8.77 3.91 -3.13
C ASN A 224 -9.71 4.88 -3.87
N THR A 225 -10.98 4.49 -4.05
CA THR A 225 -11.97 5.34 -4.73
C THR A 225 -12.71 6.31 -3.81
N ILE A 226 -12.84 6.04 -2.50
CA ILE A 226 -13.56 6.94 -1.58
C ILE A 226 -12.98 8.37 -1.58
N PRO A 227 -11.65 8.57 -1.51
CA PRO A 227 -11.06 9.91 -1.62
C PRO A 227 -11.26 10.59 -2.98
N LEU A 228 -11.68 9.86 -4.03
CA LEU A 228 -12.00 10.43 -5.34
C LEU A 228 -13.43 11.00 -5.41
N LEU A 229 -14.27 10.69 -4.42
CA LEU A 229 -15.70 11.06 -4.42
C LEU A 229 -15.99 12.37 -3.69
N GLY A 230 -14.97 13.04 -3.12
CA GLY A 230 -15.10 14.29 -2.38
C GLY A 230 -13.77 15.02 -2.27
#